data_AF-A0A3N5L296-F1
#
_entry.id   AF-A0A3N5L296-F1
#
_cell.length_a   1.000
_cell.length_b   1.000
_cell.length_c   1.000
_cell.angle_alpha   90.00
_cell.angle_beta   90.00
_cell.angle_gamma   90.00
#
_symmetry.space_group_name_H-M   'P 1'
#
loop_
_entity.id
_entity.type
_entity.pdbx_description
1 polymer ?
#
loop_
_entity_poly.entity_id
_entity_poly.type
_entity_poly.pdbx_seq_one_letter_code
_entity_poly.pdbx_strand_id
1 'polypeptide(L)'
;GDELIAACLSTGEEYMFLASRQGKAIRFHEKEVRAMGRPARGVRAMDLGEGDYLVAAEVVKEEGLMLSISENGFGKRTPLKVYRLTRRGGKGVINMKTSSRTGMVVSVLAVQPDSDLMIITQDGKIIRLEAGEIRKAGRSTQGVRLVRIDDGDRVAAASVIPGENGSGGENGGAAQPDLALQ
;
A
#
# COMPACT_ATOMS: atom_id res chain seq x y z
N GLY A 1 -3.58 20.01 0.49
CA GLY A 1 -4.67 19.95 1.48
C GLY A 1 -4.62 18.61 2.16
N ASP A 2 -5.75 18.12 2.67
CA ASP A 2 -5.93 16.71 3.07
C ASP A 2 -6.87 16.03 2.06
N GLU A 3 -6.64 14.76 1.77
CA GLU A 3 -7.33 14.02 0.70
C GLU A 3 -7.62 12.58 1.14
N LEU A 4 -8.78 12.05 0.72
CA LEU A 4 -9.15 10.67 0.99
C LEU A 4 -8.36 9.74 0.05
N ILE A 5 -7.56 8.83 0.61
CA ILE A 5 -6.75 7.89 -0.18
C ILE A 5 -7.32 6.48 -0.29
N ALA A 6 -8.20 6.09 0.65
CA ALA A 6 -8.76 4.75 0.72
C ALA A 6 -10.04 4.72 1.56
N ALA A 7 -10.92 3.79 1.23
CA ALA A 7 -12.08 3.42 2.05
C ALA A 7 -12.20 1.90 2.05
N CYS A 8 -12.36 1.31 3.24
CA CYS A 8 -12.44 -0.14 3.43
C CYS A 8 -13.59 -0.45 4.39
N LEU A 9 -14.20 -1.62 4.21
CA LEU A 9 -15.12 -2.19 5.19
C LEU A 9 -14.32 -3.00 6.22
N SER A 10 -14.77 -2.96 7.47
CA SER A 10 -14.19 -3.75 8.57
C SER A 10 -15.26 -4.22 9.54
N THR A 11 -14.92 -5.25 10.31
CA THR A 11 -15.87 -6.01 11.15
C THR A 11 -15.71 -5.79 12.65
N GLY A 12 -14.61 -5.16 13.10
CA GLY A 12 -14.26 -4.95 14.50
C GLY A 12 -13.16 -5.88 15.02
N GLU A 13 -12.80 -6.93 14.28
CA GLU A 13 -11.80 -7.95 14.68
C GLU A 13 -10.51 -7.92 13.83
N GLU A 14 -10.34 -6.88 13.02
CA GLU A 14 -9.25 -6.74 12.06
C GLU A 14 -8.21 -5.70 12.51
N TYR A 15 -7.14 -5.61 11.72
CA TYR A 15 -6.05 -4.68 11.93
C TYR A 15 -6.04 -3.62 10.85
N MET A 16 -5.77 -2.38 11.24
CA MET A 16 -5.44 -1.34 10.29
C MET A 16 -3.96 -1.43 9.94
N PHE A 17 -3.65 -1.42 8.64
CA PHE A 17 -2.31 -1.29 8.13
C PHE A 17 -2.22 -0.03 7.26
N LEU A 18 -1.34 0.90 7.60
CA LEU A 18 -1.13 2.11 6.80
C LEU A 18 0.35 2.20 6.45
N ALA A 19 0.64 2.69 5.25
CA ALA A 19 2.00 2.90 4.79
C ALA A 19 2.20 4.32 4.25
N SER A 20 3.39 4.85 4.47
CA SER A 20 3.78 6.18 4.03
C SER A 20 4.76 6.13 2.86
N ARG A 21 4.81 7.24 2.12
CA ARG A 21 5.71 7.43 0.97
C ARG A 21 7.18 7.26 1.35
N GLN A 22 7.59 7.75 2.52
CA GLN A 22 8.97 7.59 2.99
C GLN A 22 9.30 6.18 3.51
N GLY A 23 8.42 5.19 3.27
CA GLY A 23 8.71 3.79 3.55
C GLY A 23 8.51 3.40 5.00
N LYS A 24 7.63 4.08 5.73
CA LYS A 24 7.14 3.63 7.04
C LYS A 24 5.82 2.89 6.88
N ALA A 25 5.50 2.04 7.85
CA ALA A 25 4.16 1.48 8.00
C ALA A 25 3.80 1.34 9.47
N ILE A 26 2.52 1.51 9.77
CA ILE A 26 1.95 1.30 11.09
C ILE A 26 0.90 0.20 11.03
N ARG A 27 0.86 -0.64 12.06
CA ARG A 27 -0.14 -1.70 12.22
C ARG A 27 -0.69 -1.67 13.64
N PHE A 28 -2.00 -1.55 13.77
CA PHE A 28 -2.70 -1.48 15.05
C PHE A 28 -4.08 -2.13 14.94
N HIS A 29 -4.70 -2.51 16.06
CA HIS A 29 -6.02 -3.12 16.03
C HIS A 29 -7.09 -2.05 15.76
N GLU A 30 -8.03 -2.32 14.85
CA GLU A 30 -9.07 -1.33 14.50
C GLU A 30 -9.89 -0.83 15.71
N LYS A 31 -9.99 -1.61 16.80
CA LYS A 31 -10.64 -1.21 18.06
C LYS A 31 -10.03 0.03 18.71
N GLU A 32 -8.82 0.44 18.33
CA GLU A 32 -8.22 1.71 18.75
C GLU A 32 -8.85 2.94 18.07
N VAL A 33 -9.68 2.72 17.04
CA VAL A 33 -10.48 3.73 16.33
C VAL A 33 -11.92 3.60 16.79
N ARG A 34 -12.42 4.63 17.47
CA ARG A 34 -13.84 4.70 17.83
C ARG A 34 -14.70 4.97 16.59
N ALA A 35 -15.88 4.38 16.54
CA ALA A 35 -16.90 4.75 15.58
C ALA A 35 -17.31 6.23 15.76
N MET A 36 -17.51 6.93 14.64
CA MET A 36 -17.89 8.34 14.61
C MET A 36 -18.88 8.58 13.47
N GLY A 37 -19.72 9.61 13.60
CA GLY A 37 -20.62 10.02 12.52
C GLY A 37 -19.89 10.66 11.34
N ARG A 38 -20.51 10.66 10.16
CA ARG A 38 -19.97 11.18 8.89
C ARG A 38 -19.34 12.59 8.96
N PRO A 39 -19.87 13.56 9.74
CA PRO A 39 -19.28 14.90 9.81
C PRO A 39 -17.97 14.99 10.59
N ALA A 40 -17.53 13.91 11.24
CA ALA A 40 -16.33 13.93 12.06
C ALA A 40 -15.05 14.03 11.21
N ARG A 41 -14.03 14.73 11.73
CA ARG A 41 -12.70 14.82 11.11
C ARG A 41 -11.89 13.52 11.16
N GLY A 42 -12.33 12.53 11.95
CA GLY A 42 -11.58 11.30 12.18
C GLY A 42 -10.56 11.41 13.32
N VAL A 43 -9.67 10.42 13.39
CA VAL A 43 -8.58 10.33 14.38
C VAL A 43 -7.25 10.11 13.68
N ARG A 44 -6.16 10.58 14.28
CA ARG A 44 -4.81 10.35 13.73
C ARG A 44 -4.45 8.87 13.78
N ALA A 45 -4.20 8.26 12.62
CA ALA A 45 -3.77 6.87 12.53
C ALA A 45 -2.25 6.70 12.66
N MET A 46 -1.48 7.62 12.07
CA MET A 46 -0.01 7.58 12.02
C MET A 46 0.57 8.99 12.26
N ASP A 47 1.71 9.06 12.94
CA ASP A 47 2.52 10.27 13.05
C ASP A 47 3.52 10.31 11.88
N LEU A 48 3.26 11.21 10.93
CA LEU A 48 4.03 11.35 9.70
C LEU A 48 5.18 12.34 9.90
N GLY A 49 6.32 12.05 9.25
CA GLY A 49 7.42 12.99 9.18
C GLY A 49 7.10 14.20 8.31
N GLU A 50 7.97 15.21 8.35
CA GLU A 50 7.86 16.37 7.48
C GLU A 50 7.92 15.95 6.00
N GLY A 51 6.95 16.43 5.21
CA GLY A 51 6.81 16.10 3.79
C GLY A 51 6.41 14.65 3.49
N ASP A 52 6.09 13.83 4.51
CA ASP A 52 5.58 12.47 4.33
C ASP A 52 4.05 12.47 4.24
N TYR A 53 3.52 11.48 3.53
CA TYR A 53 2.08 11.27 3.39
C TYR A 53 1.78 9.79 3.21
N LEU A 54 0.53 9.41 3.47
CA LEU A 54 0.07 8.04 3.31
C LEU A 54 -0.09 7.69 1.84
N VAL A 55 0.39 6.51 1.46
CA VAL A 55 0.24 5.93 0.12
C VAL A 55 -0.63 4.68 0.12
N ALA A 56 -1.02 4.20 1.31
CA ALA A 56 -1.93 3.07 1.47
C ALA A 56 -2.58 3.09 2.85
N ALA A 57 -3.83 2.64 2.89
CA ALA A 57 -4.52 2.20 4.11
C ALA A 57 -5.34 0.95 3.77
N GLU A 58 -5.18 -0.10 4.57
CA GLU A 58 -5.71 -1.44 4.33
C GLU A 58 -6.29 -2.00 5.63
N VAL A 59 -7.42 -2.69 5.53
CA VAL A 59 -7.96 -3.54 6.60
C VAL A 59 -7.42 -4.94 6.36
N VAL A 60 -6.67 -5.46 7.34
CA VAL A 60 -5.96 -6.71 7.18
C VAL A 60 -6.23 -7.67 8.33
N LYS A 61 -6.17 -8.97 8.01
CA LYS A 61 -6.20 -10.05 9.00
C LYS A 61 -4.89 -10.15 9.75
N GLU A 62 -4.83 -11.06 10.72
CA GLU A 62 -3.61 -11.29 11.48
C GLU A 62 -2.44 -11.75 10.58
N GLU A 63 -2.77 -12.61 9.62
CA GLU A 63 -1.87 -13.15 8.61
C GLU A 63 -2.16 -12.59 7.22
N GLY A 64 -1.15 -12.64 6.35
CA GLY A 64 -1.24 -12.14 4.97
C GLY A 64 0.10 -11.60 4.49
N LEU A 65 0.09 -11.04 3.28
CA LEU A 65 1.26 -10.47 2.63
C LEU A 65 0.95 -9.02 2.20
N MET A 66 1.89 -8.12 2.51
CA MET A 66 1.90 -6.78 1.95
C MET A 66 2.93 -6.71 0.84
N LEU A 67 2.49 -6.28 -0.34
CA LEU A 67 3.37 -5.92 -1.45
C LEU A 67 3.69 -4.43 -1.35
N SER A 68 4.96 -4.06 -1.35
CA SER A 68 5.39 -2.66 -1.45
C SER A 68 6.12 -2.43 -2.76
N ILE A 69 5.81 -1.33 -3.43
CA ILE A 69 6.38 -0.93 -4.72
C ILE A 69 6.87 0.51 -4.64
N SER A 70 8.05 0.76 -5.19
CA SER A 70 8.67 2.09 -5.23
C SER A 70 8.66 2.69 -6.63
N GLU A 71 8.88 4.00 -6.71
CA GLU A 71 8.83 4.78 -7.94
C GLU A 71 9.86 4.33 -9.00
N ASN A 72 11.01 3.80 -8.59
CA ASN A 72 12.03 3.27 -9.52
C ASN A 72 11.82 1.79 -9.87
N GLY A 73 10.60 1.25 -9.68
CA GLY A 73 10.24 -0.10 -10.10
C GLY A 73 10.80 -1.21 -9.21
N PHE A 74 11.14 -0.94 -7.95
CA PHE A 74 11.51 -1.98 -6.99
C PHE A 74 10.30 -2.41 -6.16
N GLY A 75 10.30 -3.67 -5.74
CA GLY A 75 9.24 -4.17 -4.89
C GLY A 75 9.58 -5.46 -4.17
N LYS A 76 8.72 -5.79 -3.21
CA LYS A 76 8.81 -7.01 -2.41
C LYS A 76 7.49 -7.32 -1.72
N ARG A 77 7.27 -8.61 -1.48
CA ARG A 77 6.23 -9.07 -0.55
C ARG A 77 6.82 -9.23 0.84
N THR A 78 6.07 -8.82 1.85
CA THR A 78 6.48 -8.95 3.24
C THR A 78 5.31 -9.49 4.07
N PRO A 79 5.50 -10.58 4.85
CA PRO A 79 4.46 -11.09 5.74
C PRO A 79 3.96 -10.06 6.74
N LEU A 80 2.65 -9.99 6.94
CA LEU A 80 2.06 -9.12 7.97
C LEU A 80 2.62 -9.39 9.36
N LYS A 81 2.86 -10.66 9.70
CA LYS A 81 3.41 -11.07 11.02
C LYS A 81 4.75 -10.44 11.38
N VAL A 82 5.56 -9.99 10.42
CA VAL A 82 6.83 -9.32 10.75
C VAL A 82 6.65 -7.84 11.10
N TYR A 83 5.49 -7.25 10.80
CA TYR A 83 5.08 -5.92 11.28
C TYR A 83 4.49 -6.09 12.68
N ARG A 84 5.30 -5.75 13.69
CA ARG A 84 4.84 -5.75 15.08
C ARG A 84 3.64 -4.82 15.24
N LEU A 85 2.74 -5.18 16.14
CA LEU A 85 1.69 -4.27 16.57
C LEU A 85 2.29 -3.04 17.27
N THR A 86 1.68 -1.91 16.99
CA THR A 86 2.04 -0.59 17.50
C THR A 86 0.76 0.09 17.96
N ARG A 87 0.88 1.10 18.83
CA ARG A 87 -0.29 1.94 19.17
C ARG A 87 -0.64 2.86 18.01
N ARG A 88 -1.93 3.10 17.80
CA ARG A 88 -2.44 4.10 16.86
C ARG A 88 -1.81 5.47 17.14
N GLY A 89 -1.49 6.20 16.07
CA GLY A 89 -0.90 7.53 16.14
C GLY A 89 0.60 7.54 16.37
N GLY A 90 1.26 6.38 16.37
CA GLY A 90 2.72 6.30 16.38
C GLY A 90 3.35 6.54 15.00
N LYS A 91 4.69 6.59 14.96
CA LYS A 91 5.48 6.72 13.71
C LYS A 91 5.55 5.44 12.88
N GLY A 92 5.03 4.33 13.40
CA GLY A 92 5.17 3.02 12.80
C GLY A 92 6.60 2.47 12.81
N VAL A 93 6.88 1.58 11.87
CA VAL A 93 8.16 0.88 11.66
C VAL A 93 8.58 1.02 10.21
N ILE A 94 9.84 0.69 9.88
CA ILE A 94 10.27 0.61 8.48
C ILE A 94 9.44 -0.45 7.77
N ASN A 95 8.92 -0.09 6.59
CA ASN A 95 8.18 -0.92 5.65
C ASN A 95 9.03 -1.33 4.44
N MET A 96 9.79 -0.37 3.89
CA MET A 96 10.74 -0.56 2.81
C MET A 96 11.86 0.46 2.99
N LYS A 97 13.12 0.04 2.77
CA LYS A 97 14.24 0.98 2.81
C LYS A 97 14.29 1.76 1.50
N THR A 98 13.94 3.05 1.56
CA THR A 98 14.07 3.97 0.44
C THR A 98 15.52 4.45 0.29
N SER A 99 15.94 4.74 -0.93
CA SER A 99 17.24 5.33 -1.26
C SER A 99 17.15 6.00 -2.63
N SER A 100 18.20 6.67 -3.08
CA SER A 100 18.26 7.20 -4.47
C SER A 100 18.05 6.12 -5.54
N ARG A 101 18.48 4.89 -5.27
CA ARG A 101 18.32 3.75 -6.17
C ARG A 101 16.88 3.22 -6.20
N THR A 102 16.28 2.96 -5.04
CA THR A 102 14.93 2.41 -4.97
C THR A 102 13.87 3.48 -5.22
N GLY A 103 14.16 4.73 -4.89
CA GLY A 103 13.18 5.79 -4.80
C GLY A 103 12.25 5.60 -3.60
N MET A 104 11.26 6.47 -3.53
CA MET A 104 10.22 6.48 -2.52
C MET A 104 9.10 5.47 -2.84
N VAL A 105 8.31 5.10 -1.82
CA VAL A 105 7.20 4.16 -1.97
C VAL A 105 6.04 4.84 -2.70
N VAL A 106 5.43 4.14 -3.65
CA VAL A 106 4.28 4.62 -4.44
C VAL A 106 3.02 3.84 -4.12
N SER A 107 3.12 2.53 -3.90
CA SER A 107 1.96 1.69 -3.61
C SER A 107 2.30 0.62 -2.60
N VAL A 108 1.36 0.35 -1.70
CA VAL A 108 1.41 -0.79 -0.79
C VAL A 108 0.04 -1.47 -0.81
N LEU A 109 0.03 -2.77 -1.11
CA LEU A 109 -1.19 -3.52 -1.41
C LEU A 109 -1.23 -4.79 -0.59
N ALA A 110 -2.40 -5.13 -0.03
CA ALA A 110 -2.62 -6.49 0.46
C ALA A 110 -2.72 -7.45 -0.72
N VAL A 111 -1.94 -8.55 -0.69
CA VAL A 111 -1.90 -9.52 -1.80
C VAL A 111 -2.00 -10.95 -1.30
N GLN A 112 -2.55 -11.81 -2.15
CA GLN A 112 -2.47 -13.27 -2.01
C GLN A 112 -1.35 -13.82 -2.92
N PRO A 113 -0.86 -15.05 -2.69
CA PRO A 113 0.18 -15.63 -3.54
C PRO A 113 -0.20 -15.77 -5.01
N ASP A 114 -1.48 -15.94 -5.31
CA ASP A 114 -2.09 -16.11 -6.63
C ASP A 114 -2.67 -14.80 -7.20
N SER A 115 -2.48 -13.68 -6.51
CA SER A 115 -2.93 -12.37 -7.01
C SER A 115 -2.12 -11.94 -8.23
N ASP A 116 -2.81 -11.41 -9.24
CA ASP A 116 -2.21 -10.66 -10.33
C ASP A 116 -2.06 -9.18 -9.96
N LEU A 117 -1.06 -8.53 -10.54
CA LEU A 117 -0.75 -7.13 -10.32
C LEU A 117 -0.64 -6.41 -11.66
N MET A 118 -1.22 -5.21 -11.77
CA MET A 118 -0.88 -4.24 -12.81
C MET A 118 -0.02 -3.13 -12.21
N ILE A 119 1.07 -2.79 -12.88
CA ILE A 119 1.88 -1.60 -12.62
C ILE A 119 1.76 -0.70 -13.84
N ILE A 120 1.51 0.59 -13.62
CA ILE A 120 1.51 1.61 -14.66
C ILE A 120 2.62 2.64 -14.37
N THR A 121 3.41 2.97 -15.39
CA THR A 121 4.39 4.05 -15.33
C THR A 121 3.77 5.39 -15.75
N GLN A 122 4.45 6.49 -15.49
CA GLN A 122 3.95 7.82 -15.86
C GLN A 122 3.86 8.02 -17.36
N ASP A 123 4.74 7.36 -18.11
CA ASP A 123 4.72 7.36 -19.57
C ASP A 123 3.68 6.38 -20.15
N GLY A 124 2.83 5.78 -19.31
CA GLY A 124 1.73 4.93 -19.73
C GLY A 124 2.10 3.49 -20.04
N LYS A 125 3.31 3.02 -19.67
CA LYS A 125 3.66 1.60 -19.81
C LYS A 125 2.93 0.79 -18.76
N ILE A 126 2.25 -0.27 -19.21
CA ILE A 126 1.49 -1.18 -18.34
C ILE A 126 2.24 -2.51 -18.28
N ILE A 127 2.51 -2.98 -17.07
CA ILE A 127 3.18 -4.25 -16.80
C ILE A 127 2.29 -5.10 -15.90
N ARG A 128 2.00 -6.33 -16.33
CA ARG A 128 1.33 -7.34 -15.51
C ARG A 128 2.37 -8.26 -14.86
N LEU A 129 2.21 -8.55 -13.58
CA LEU A 129 3.08 -9.45 -12.81
C LEU A 129 2.25 -10.35 -11.91
N GLU A 130 2.70 -11.58 -11.72
CA GLU A 130 2.14 -12.45 -10.69
C GLU A 130 2.76 -12.10 -9.32
N ALA A 131 1.93 -11.83 -8.32
CA ALA A 131 2.41 -11.54 -6.97
C ALA A 131 3.23 -12.72 -6.44
N GLY A 132 2.87 -13.95 -6.81
CA GLY A 132 3.55 -15.21 -6.49
C GLY A 132 5.04 -15.23 -6.79
N GLU A 133 5.46 -14.56 -7.86
CA GLU A 133 6.85 -14.51 -8.32
C GLU A 133 7.67 -13.41 -7.64
N ILE A 134 7.00 -12.39 -7.10
CA ILE A 134 7.66 -11.27 -6.44
C ILE A 134 8.37 -11.76 -5.17
N ARG A 135 9.65 -11.40 -5.01
CA ARG A 135 10.47 -11.85 -3.87
C ARG A 135 9.80 -11.54 -2.53
N LYS A 136 9.71 -12.58 -1.68
CA LYS A 136 9.37 -12.45 -0.27
C LYS A 136 10.60 -12.01 0.53
N ALA A 137 10.53 -10.89 1.23
CA ALA A 137 11.66 -10.32 1.96
C ALA A 137 11.22 -9.54 3.21
N GLY A 138 12.18 -9.30 4.10
CA GLY A 138 11.96 -8.54 5.34
C GLY A 138 11.64 -7.06 5.10
N ARG A 139 11.08 -6.42 6.12
CA ARG A 139 10.61 -5.02 6.06
C ARG A 139 11.72 -4.00 5.76
N SER A 140 12.88 -4.15 6.38
CA SER A 140 14.00 -3.21 6.22
C SER A 140 14.80 -3.38 4.92
N THR A 141 14.35 -4.25 4.02
CA THR A 141 15.00 -4.48 2.72
C THR A 141 14.49 -3.52 1.64
N GLN A 142 15.28 -3.35 0.59
CA GLN A 142 14.93 -2.57 -0.60
C GLN A 142 13.98 -3.32 -1.55
N GLY A 143 13.94 -4.65 -1.47
CA GLY A 143 13.26 -5.49 -2.46
C GLY A 143 14.12 -5.75 -3.71
N VAL A 144 13.46 -6.21 -4.76
CA VAL A 144 14.08 -6.53 -6.06
C VAL A 144 13.45 -5.67 -7.15
N ARG A 145 14.14 -5.52 -8.28
CA ARG A 145 13.58 -4.82 -9.43
C ARG A 145 12.44 -5.66 -10.01
N LEU A 146 11.24 -5.07 -10.05
CA LEU A 146 10.06 -5.66 -10.70
C LEU A 146 9.99 -5.24 -12.16
N VAL A 147 10.28 -3.96 -12.43
CA VAL A 147 10.19 -3.35 -13.75
C VAL A 147 11.44 -2.54 -14.00
N ARG A 148 11.96 -2.55 -15.24
CA ARG A 148 12.98 -1.59 -15.68
C ARG A 148 12.26 -0.30 -16.05
N ILE A 149 12.62 0.78 -15.38
CA ILE A 149 12.10 2.12 -15.64
C ILE A 149 13.12 2.82 -16.54
N ASP A 150 12.62 3.50 -17.58
CA ASP A 150 13.45 4.28 -18.50
C ASP A 150 13.86 5.61 -17.86
N ASP A 151 14.87 6.27 -18.42
CA ASP A 151 15.37 7.54 -17.89
C ASP A 151 14.27 8.61 -17.93
N GLY A 152 13.94 9.17 -16.76
CA GLY A 152 12.89 10.19 -16.59
C GLY A 152 11.50 9.65 -16.28
N ASP A 153 11.25 8.35 -16.50
CA ASP A 153 9.99 7.69 -16.16
C ASP A 153 9.98 7.28 -14.67
N ARG A 154 8.79 6.94 -14.14
CA ARG A 154 8.61 6.35 -12.81
C ARG A 154 7.31 5.57 -12.72
N VAL A 155 7.24 4.63 -11.79
CA VAL A 155 5.98 3.98 -11.44
C VAL A 155 5.00 5.05 -10.93
N ALA A 156 3.83 5.12 -11.57
CA ALA A 156 2.76 6.03 -11.20
C ALA A 156 1.80 5.38 -10.20
N ALA A 157 1.42 4.12 -10.45
CA ALA A 157 0.51 3.38 -9.60
C ALA A 157 0.68 1.86 -9.80
N ALA A 158 0.14 1.11 -8.85
CA ALA A 158 -0.06 -0.33 -8.99
C ALA A 158 -1.39 -0.75 -8.38
N SER A 159 -2.00 -1.79 -8.94
CA SER A 159 -3.28 -2.35 -8.47
C SER A 159 -3.28 -3.87 -8.56
N VAL A 160 -4.00 -4.50 -7.62
CA VAL A 160 -4.24 -5.95 -7.66
C VAL A 160 -5.41 -6.23 -8.62
N ILE A 161 -5.24 -7.20 -9.51
CA ILE A 161 -6.32 -7.71 -10.33
C ILE A 161 -7.00 -8.86 -9.56
N PRO A 162 -8.32 -8.79 -9.32
CA PRO A 162 -9.06 -9.92 -8.80
C PRO A 162 -8.96 -11.12 -9.77
N GLY A 163 -8.58 -12.30 -9.27
CA GLY A 163 -8.63 -13.52 -10.07
C GLY A 163 -10.07 -13.92 -10.38
N GLU A 164 -10.31 -14.58 -11.52
CA GLU A 164 -11.64 -14.95 -12.02
C GLU A 164 -12.46 -15.86 -11.07
N ASN A 165 -11.83 -16.47 -10.05
CA ASN A 165 -12.47 -17.35 -9.08
C ASN A 165 -12.52 -16.81 -7.64
N GLY A 166 -12.19 -15.54 -7.41
CA GLY A 166 -12.16 -14.95 -6.07
C GLY A 166 -13.38 -14.07 -5.80
N SER A 167 -14.22 -14.47 -4.85
CA SER A 167 -15.23 -13.61 -4.21
C SER A 167 -14.63 -12.25 -3.90
N GLY A 168 -15.17 -11.20 -4.53
CA GLY A 168 -14.70 -9.83 -4.44
C GLY A 168 -14.45 -9.38 -3.01
N GLY A 169 -13.19 -9.39 -2.60
CA GLY A 169 -12.71 -8.44 -1.62
C GLY A 169 -12.70 -7.09 -2.31
N GLU A 170 -13.72 -6.28 -2.05
CA GLU A 170 -13.82 -4.89 -2.49
C GLU A 170 -12.69 -4.08 -1.84
N ASN A 171 -11.47 -4.23 -2.37
CA ASN A 171 -10.42 -3.26 -2.14
C ASN A 171 -10.73 -2.07 -3.05
N GLY A 172 -11.44 -1.10 -2.48
CA GLY A 172 -11.81 0.17 -3.07
C GLY A 172 -10.61 1.03 -3.43
N GLY A 173 -9.88 0.62 -4.46
CA GLY A 173 -9.15 1.55 -5.30
C GLY A 173 -10.19 2.53 -5.84
N ALA A 174 -10.12 3.78 -5.38
CA ALA A 174 -10.93 4.85 -5.92
C ALA A 174 -10.67 4.90 -7.44
N ALA A 175 -11.62 4.42 -8.22
CA ALA A 175 -11.70 4.76 -9.63
C ALA A 175 -11.67 6.29 -9.70
N GLN A 176 -10.63 6.84 -10.33
CA GLN A 176 -10.65 8.24 -10.73
C GLN A 176 -11.92 8.44 -11.57
N PRO A 177 -12.75 9.45 -11.27
CA PRO A 177 -13.86 9.77 -12.16
C PRO A 177 -13.27 10.14 -13.51
N ASP A 178 -13.87 9.53 -14.54
CA ASP A 178 -13.60 9.73 -15.96
C ASP A 178 -13.39 11.23 -16.25
N LEU A 179 -12.15 11.65 -16.55
CA LEU A 179 -11.93 12.99 -17.09
C LEU A 179 -12.44 12.95 -18.54
N ALA A 180 -13.67 13.44 -18.72
CA ALA A 180 -14.18 13.77 -20.03
C ALA A 180 -13.20 14.76 -20.70
N LEU A 181 -12.49 14.29 -21.73
CA LEU A 181 -11.77 15.15 -22.65
C LEU A 181 -12.82 16.00 -23.39
N GLN A 182 -12.81 17.31 -23.12
CA GLN A 182 -13.30 18.34 -24.03
C GLN A 182 -12.12 19.06 -24.64
#